data_AF-A0AA38S6N0-F1
#
_entry.id   AF-A0AA38S6N0-F1
#
_cell.length_a   1.000
_cell.length_b   1.000
_cell.length_c   1.000
_cell.angle_alpha   90.00
_cell.angle_beta   90.00
_cell.angle_gamma   90.00
#
_symmetry.space_group_name_H-M   'P 1'
#
loop_
_entity.id
_entity.type
_entity.pdbx_description
1 polymer ?
#
loop_
_entity_poly.entity_id
_entity_poly.type
_entity_poly.pdbx_seq_one_letter_code
_entity_poly.pdbx_strand_id
1 'polypeptide(L)'
;MEAHHNEQPDKIPYMARSDSSSASSIDQQDPNTIEPTIHAPVPKRPSLPSRKSSGTIIVPRDSVAAVEPTEALLDPGDVRAMSPRRTSQDIQELGREAREELKRHARALQESLLTIFNRIEAVKEEHDKLDNNNKFLQKYIGDLMSTSKITSTGGRGKK
;
A
#
# COMPACT_ATOMS: atom_id res chain seq x y z
N MET A 1 -28.34 12.49 18.82
CA MET A 1 -28.18 12.16 17.38
C MET A 1 -26.72 11.82 17.18
N GLU A 2 -26.39 10.56 17.40
CA GLU A 2 -25.08 9.98 17.16
C GLU A 2 -24.95 9.61 15.69
N ALA A 3 -23.85 10.03 15.06
CA ALA A 3 -23.41 9.48 13.78
C ALA A 3 -22.03 8.87 14.03
N HIS A 4 -22.04 7.61 14.43
CA HIS A 4 -20.85 6.75 14.46
C HIS A 4 -20.42 6.49 13.00
N HIS A 5 -19.23 6.92 12.63
CA HIS A 5 -18.58 6.43 11.42
C HIS A 5 -17.41 5.52 11.82
N ASN A 6 -17.71 4.26 11.58
CA ASN A 6 -16.99 3.03 11.85
C ASN A 6 -15.81 2.92 10.87
N GLU A 7 -14.57 2.99 11.36
CA GLU A 7 -13.38 2.70 10.55
C GLU A 7 -13.31 1.19 10.29
N GLN A 8 -13.74 0.77 9.10
CA GLN A 8 -13.41 -0.56 8.58
C GLN A 8 -12.02 -0.52 7.95
N PRO A 9 -11.16 -1.52 8.22
CA PRO A 9 -9.86 -1.62 7.56
C PRO A 9 -10.05 -1.82 6.05
N ASP A 10 -9.26 -1.10 5.26
CA ASP A 10 -9.20 -1.18 3.81
C ASP A 10 -9.10 -2.63 3.34
N LYS A 11 -10.23 -3.15 2.88
CA LYS A 11 -10.31 -4.44 2.22
C LYS A 11 -9.56 -4.30 0.90
N ILE A 12 -8.36 -4.88 0.85
CA ILE A 12 -7.69 -5.24 -0.41
C ILE A 12 -8.74 -5.76 -1.41
N PRO A 13 -8.84 -5.19 -2.62
CA PRO A 13 -9.82 -5.65 -3.58
C PRO A 13 -9.48 -7.10 -3.95
N TYR A 14 -10.26 -8.03 -3.42
CA TYR A 14 -10.29 -9.41 -3.87
C TYR A 14 -10.68 -9.37 -5.35
N MET A 15 -9.70 -9.56 -6.23
CA MET A 15 -9.96 -9.83 -7.64
C MET A 15 -10.62 -11.21 -7.72
N ALA A 16 -11.94 -11.22 -7.56
CA ALA A 16 -12.76 -12.35 -7.93
C ALA A 16 -12.47 -12.65 -9.40
N ARG A 17 -11.91 -13.83 -9.66
CA ARG A 17 -11.82 -14.36 -11.01
C ARG A 17 -13.25 -14.40 -11.56
N SER A 18 -13.53 -13.53 -12.51
CA SER A 18 -14.79 -13.53 -13.23
C SER A 18 -14.76 -14.71 -14.19
N ASP A 19 -15.06 -15.90 -13.68
CA ASP A 19 -15.38 -17.05 -14.50
C ASP A 19 -16.80 -16.82 -15.03
N SER A 20 -16.92 -15.95 -16.04
CA SER A 20 -18.17 -15.73 -16.78
C SER A 20 -18.50 -16.98 -17.58
N SER A 21 -19.04 -17.98 -16.90
CA SER A 21 -19.75 -19.09 -17.51
C SER A 21 -21.20 -18.66 -17.65
N SER A 22 -21.55 -18.01 -18.76
CA SER A 22 -22.95 -17.88 -19.18
C SER A 22 -23.45 -19.26 -19.63
N ALA A 23 -23.68 -20.16 -18.68
CA ALA A 23 -24.44 -21.37 -18.90
C ALA A 23 -25.91 -20.97 -18.96
N SER A 24 -26.45 -20.79 -20.17
CA SER A 24 -27.90 -20.78 -20.37
C SER A 24 -28.41 -22.18 -20.08
N SER A 25 -28.72 -22.46 -18.80
CA SER A 25 -29.49 -23.63 -18.40
C SER A 25 -30.95 -23.35 -18.75
N ILE A 26 -31.48 -24.10 -19.71
CA ILE A 26 -32.90 -24.15 -20.01
C ILE A 26 -33.31 -25.62 -19.93
N ASP A 27 -33.79 -26.05 -18.76
CA ASP A 27 -34.70 -27.20 -18.68
C ASP A 27 -35.46 -27.20 -17.34
N GLN A 28 -36.65 -26.59 -17.33
CA GLN A 28 -37.80 -27.10 -16.56
C GLN A 28 -39.05 -26.37 -17.08
N GLN A 29 -39.89 -27.07 -17.83
CA GLN A 29 -41.21 -26.57 -18.20
C GLN A 29 -42.18 -26.84 -17.04
N ASP A 30 -42.63 -25.76 -16.39
CA ASP A 30 -43.79 -25.75 -15.51
C ASP A 30 -44.91 -24.98 -16.25
N PRO A 31 -46.09 -25.56 -16.53
CA PRO A 31 -47.01 -25.04 -17.54
C PRO A 31 -47.86 -23.82 -17.13
N ASN A 32 -47.60 -23.17 -16.00
CA ASN A 32 -48.50 -22.13 -15.43
C ASN A 32 -47.89 -20.74 -15.20
N THR A 33 -46.72 -20.41 -15.75
CA THR A 33 -46.14 -19.05 -15.62
C THR A 33 -46.05 -18.36 -16.98
N ILE A 34 -46.84 -17.29 -17.18
CA ILE A 34 -46.74 -16.40 -18.34
C ILE A 34 -45.58 -15.42 -18.08
N GLU A 35 -44.36 -15.79 -18.48
CA GLU A 35 -43.27 -14.82 -18.65
C GLU A 35 -43.08 -14.49 -20.14
N PRO A 36 -42.70 -13.24 -20.48
CA PRO A 36 -42.45 -12.87 -21.86
C PRO A 36 -41.19 -13.58 -22.38
N THR A 37 -41.37 -14.63 -23.18
CA THR A 37 -40.30 -15.32 -23.88
C THR A 37 -39.56 -14.32 -24.78
N ILE A 38 -38.39 -13.84 -24.35
CA ILE A 38 -37.53 -12.98 -25.17
C ILE A 38 -36.97 -13.85 -26.31
N HIS A 39 -37.62 -13.77 -27.48
CA HIS A 39 -37.25 -14.45 -28.71
C HIS A 39 -36.04 -13.77 -29.40
N ALA A 40 -35.01 -13.40 -28.63
CA ALA A 40 -33.78 -12.88 -29.22
C ALA A 40 -32.93 -14.06 -29.74
N PRO A 41 -32.50 -14.06 -31.01
CA PRO A 41 -31.62 -15.11 -31.51
C PRO A 41 -30.32 -15.10 -30.71
N VAL A 42 -30.01 -16.21 -30.05
CA VAL A 42 -28.75 -16.38 -29.30
C VAL A 42 -27.60 -16.16 -30.29
N PRO A 43 -26.73 -15.14 -30.08
CA PRO A 43 -25.61 -14.89 -30.97
C PRO A 43 -24.72 -16.12 -30.99
N LYS A 44 -24.69 -16.83 -32.13
CA LYS A 44 -23.77 -17.94 -32.31
C LYS A 44 -22.38 -17.36 -32.40
N ARG A 45 -21.56 -17.58 -31.36
CA ARG A 45 -20.15 -17.22 -31.40
C ARG A 45 -19.51 -17.87 -32.64
N PRO A 46 -18.72 -17.14 -33.44
CA PRO A 46 -17.99 -17.74 -34.54
C PRO A 46 -17.11 -18.88 -34.01
N SER A 47 -17.04 -19.98 -34.76
CA SER A 47 -16.23 -21.13 -34.37
C SER A 47 -14.76 -20.73 -34.35
N LEU A 48 -14.10 -20.89 -33.20
CA LEU A 48 -12.67 -20.63 -33.10
C LEU A 48 -11.93 -21.65 -33.98
N PRO A 49 -10.94 -21.22 -34.78
CA PRO A 49 -10.12 -22.15 -35.53
C PRO A 49 -9.48 -23.16 -34.57
N SER A 50 -9.54 -24.45 -34.92
CA SER A 50 -8.94 -25.52 -34.15
C SER A 50 -7.44 -25.24 -33.97
N ARG A 51 -7.03 -24.95 -32.73
CA ARG A 51 -5.62 -24.77 -32.39
C ARG A 51 -4.99 -26.15 -32.28
N LYS A 52 -3.89 -26.39 -32.98
CA LYS A 52 -3.03 -27.57 -32.76
C LYS A 52 -2.59 -27.57 -31.29
N SER A 53 -2.57 -28.73 -30.64
CA SER A 53 -2.04 -28.85 -29.27
C SER A 53 -0.57 -28.42 -29.28
N SER A 54 -0.28 -27.24 -28.73
CA SER A 54 1.08 -26.83 -28.41
C SER A 54 1.58 -27.84 -27.37
N GLY A 55 2.66 -28.56 -27.69
CA GLY A 55 3.26 -29.52 -26.78
C GLY A 55 3.67 -28.90 -25.44
N THR A 56 4.21 -29.73 -24.56
CA THR A 56 4.64 -29.35 -23.21
C THR A 56 5.53 -28.10 -23.21
N ILE A 57 5.21 -27.13 -22.35
CA ILE A 57 5.93 -25.84 -22.19
C ILE A 57 7.34 -26.03 -21.59
N ILE A 58 7.68 -27.23 -21.14
CA ILE A 58 8.96 -27.55 -20.50
C ILE A 58 10.05 -27.58 -21.57
N VAL A 59 10.83 -26.50 -21.61
CA VAL A 59 12.00 -26.35 -22.46
C VAL A 59 13.24 -26.51 -21.57
N PRO A 60 14.18 -27.44 -21.87
CA PRO A 60 15.42 -27.61 -21.11
C PRO A 60 16.22 -26.30 -21.03
N ARG A 61 16.81 -26.04 -19.87
CA ARG A 61 17.48 -24.77 -19.54
C ARG A 61 18.63 -24.42 -20.48
N ASP A 62 19.29 -25.42 -21.06
CA ASP A 62 20.43 -25.27 -21.96
C ASP A 62 20.03 -25.31 -23.45
N SER A 63 18.74 -25.31 -23.75
CA SER A 63 18.29 -25.33 -25.14
C SER A 63 18.41 -23.95 -25.79
N VAL A 64 18.70 -23.95 -27.09
CA VAL A 64 18.83 -22.73 -27.91
C VAL A 64 17.58 -21.85 -27.81
N ALA A 65 16.39 -22.45 -27.75
CA ALA A 65 15.12 -21.75 -27.58
C ALA A 65 14.96 -21.02 -26.23
N ALA A 66 15.70 -21.42 -25.20
CA ALA A 66 15.69 -20.76 -23.89
C ALA A 66 16.74 -19.66 -23.75
N VAL A 67 17.81 -19.71 -24.55
CA VAL A 67 18.99 -18.84 -24.44
C VAL A 67 19.00 -17.74 -25.51
N GLU A 68 18.50 -18.03 -26.71
CA GLU A 68 18.48 -17.08 -27.81
C GLU A 68 17.18 -16.26 -27.79
N PRO A 69 17.25 -14.92 -27.79
CA PRO A 69 16.10 -14.08 -28.10
C PRO A 69 15.57 -14.49 -29.46
N THR A 70 14.47 -15.24 -29.46
CA THR A 70 13.83 -15.63 -30.71
C THR A 70 13.21 -14.36 -31.27
N GLU A 71 13.87 -13.76 -32.26
CA GLU A 71 13.29 -12.78 -33.18
C GLU A 71 12.21 -13.50 -33.98
N ALA A 72 11.10 -13.81 -33.30
CA ALA A 72 9.94 -14.42 -33.90
C ALA A 72 9.38 -13.37 -34.87
N LEU A 73 9.63 -13.59 -36.16
CA LEU A 73 9.08 -12.80 -37.23
C LEU A 73 7.55 -12.88 -37.10
N LEU A 74 6.95 -11.84 -36.54
CA LEU A 74 5.52 -11.81 -36.27
C LEU A 74 4.82 -11.80 -37.63
N ASP A 75 3.87 -12.72 -37.82
CA ASP A 75 3.05 -12.74 -39.02
C ASP A 75 2.30 -11.41 -39.15
N PRO A 76 2.10 -10.85 -40.37
CA PRO A 76 1.35 -9.61 -40.56
C PRO A 76 -0.08 -9.65 -40.00
N GLY A 77 -0.65 -10.84 -39.74
CA GLY A 77 -1.93 -11.02 -39.07
C GLY A 77 -1.85 -11.24 -37.54
N ASP A 78 -0.65 -11.27 -36.94
CA ASP A 78 -0.47 -11.43 -35.51
C ASP A 78 -0.90 -10.15 -34.77
N VAL A 79 -1.89 -10.27 -33.90
CA VAL A 79 -2.38 -9.21 -33.01
C VAL A 79 -1.25 -8.56 -32.18
N ARG A 80 -0.16 -9.30 -31.91
CA ARG A 80 1.01 -8.80 -31.20
C ARG A 80 1.88 -7.84 -32.03
N ALA A 81 1.72 -7.82 -33.36
CA ALA A 81 2.32 -6.83 -34.26
C ALA A 81 1.47 -5.56 -34.38
N MET A 82 0.19 -5.63 -34.02
CA MET A 82 -0.78 -4.53 -34.14
C MET A 82 -0.93 -3.70 -32.86
N SER A 83 -0.29 -4.10 -31.75
CA SER A 83 -0.28 -3.32 -30.50
C SER A 83 0.95 -2.40 -30.44
N PRO A 84 0.79 -1.10 -30.11
CA PRO A 84 1.93 -0.22 -29.87
C PRO A 84 2.82 -0.79 -28.76
N ARG A 85 4.03 -1.22 -29.12
CA ARG A 85 5.03 -1.68 -28.16
C ARG A 85 5.92 -0.50 -27.79
N ARG A 86 6.16 -0.34 -26.50
CA ARG A 86 7.23 0.53 -26.01
C ARG A 86 8.55 0.05 -26.61
N THR A 87 9.32 0.97 -27.16
CA THR A 87 10.66 0.67 -27.68
C THR A 87 11.54 0.23 -26.51
N SER A 88 12.63 -0.49 -26.79
CA SER A 88 13.60 -0.86 -25.75
C SER A 88 14.18 0.36 -25.04
N GLN A 89 14.27 1.50 -25.74
CA GLN A 89 14.66 2.79 -25.19
C GLN A 89 13.62 3.31 -24.18
N ASP A 90 12.33 3.29 -24.51
CA ASP A 90 11.26 3.75 -23.61
C ASP A 90 11.24 2.96 -22.29
N ILE A 91 11.53 1.65 -22.35
CA ILE A 91 11.59 0.80 -21.16
C ILE A 91 12.79 1.18 -20.28
N GLN A 92 13.95 1.50 -20.87
CA GLN A 92 15.11 1.97 -20.12
C GLN A 92 14.87 3.34 -19.48
N GLU A 93 14.24 4.27 -20.21
CA GLU A 93 13.91 5.60 -19.70
C GLU A 93 12.95 5.53 -18.52
N LEU A 94 11.88 4.72 -18.65
CA LEU A 94 10.95 4.46 -17.55
C LEU A 94 11.66 3.86 -16.32
N GLY A 95 12.56 2.90 -16.55
CA GLY A 95 13.35 2.29 -15.47
C GLY A 95 14.36 3.26 -14.82
N ARG A 96 14.84 4.26 -15.54
CA ARG A 96 15.67 5.34 -14.99
C ARG A 96 14.82 6.30 -14.16
N GLU A 97 13.70 6.76 -14.70
CA GLU A 97 12.79 7.69 -14.03
C GLU A 97 12.27 7.10 -12.71
N ALA A 98 11.83 5.84 -12.71
CA ALA A 98 11.37 5.17 -11.49
C ALA A 98 12.46 5.09 -10.40
N ARG A 99 13.73 4.89 -10.78
CA ARG A 99 14.87 4.88 -9.85
C ARG A 99 15.19 6.28 -9.32
N GLU A 100 15.12 7.29 -10.18
CA GLU A 100 15.32 8.69 -9.79
C GLU A 100 14.24 9.15 -8.83
N GLU A 101 12.98 8.81 -9.09
CA GLU A 101 11.86 9.16 -8.21
C GLU A 101 11.99 8.46 -6.85
N LEU A 102 12.34 7.17 -6.83
CA LEU A 102 12.59 6.45 -5.58
C LEU A 102 13.72 7.11 -4.76
N LYS A 103 14.79 7.52 -5.43
CA LYS A 103 15.91 8.23 -4.79
C LYS A 103 15.49 9.59 -4.25
N ARG A 104 14.61 10.30 -4.96
CA ARG A 104 14.03 11.58 -4.52
C ARG A 104 13.20 11.41 -3.26
N HIS A 105 12.31 10.42 -3.22
CA HIS A 105 11.53 10.09 -2.04
C HIS A 105 12.41 9.72 -0.84
N ALA A 106 13.43 8.88 -1.06
CA ALA A 106 14.36 8.50 0.01
C ALA A 106 15.08 9.72 0.61
N ARG A 107 15.50 10.69 -0.22
CA ARG A 107 16.12 11.93 0.25
C ARG A 107 15.15 12.80 1.04
N ALA A 108 13.93 12.98 0.55
CA ALA A 108 12.91 13.76 1.26
C ALA A 108 12.60 13.17 2.65
N LEU A 109 12.55 11.84 2.74
CA LEU A 109 12.40 11.16 4.03
C LEU A 109 13.60 11.37 4.95
N GLN A 110 14.83 11.31 4.44
CA GLN A 110 16.04 11.58 5.22
C GLN A 110 16.08 13.01 5.76
N GLU A 111 15.74 14.00 4.94
CA GLU A 111 15.67 15.41 5.35
C GLU A 111 14.58 15.64 6.42
N SER A 112 13.42 15.01 6.24
CA SER A 112 12.32 15.05 7.21
C SER A 112 12.75 14.45 8.56
N LEU A 113 13.40 13.28 8.54
CA LEU A 113 13.92 12.63 9.75
C LEU A 113 14.96 13.48 10.46
N LEU A 114 15.88 14.11 9.72
CA LEU A 114 16.89 15.00 10.30
C LEU A 114 16.24 16.22 10.96
N THR A 115 15.20 16.78 10.33
CA THR A 115 14.44 17.91 10.90
C THR A 115 13.75 17.52 12.20
N ILE A 116 13.12 16.35 12.24
CA ILE A 116 12.47 15.83 13.45
C ILE A 116 13.51 15.59 14.55
N PHE A 117 14.65 15.00 14.21
CA PHE A 117 15.76 14.77 15.15
C PHE A 117 16.22 16.06 15.82
N ASN A 118 16.52 17.11 15.03
CA ASN A 118 16.94 18.41 15.56
C ASN A 118 15.87 19.03 16.48
N ARG A 119 14.59 18.87 16.13
CA ARG A 119 13.48 19.37 16.96
C ARG A 119 13.38 18.62 18.29
N ILE A 120 13.62 17.31 18.29
CA ILE A 120 13.66 16.50 19.51
C ILE A 120 14.82 16.93 20.40
N GLU A 121 16.01 17.16 19.83
CA GLU A 121 17.16 17.63 20.61
C GLU A 121 16.90 18.99 21.27
N ALA A 122 16.34 19.94 20.53
CA ALA A 122 15.99 21.25 21.09
C ALA A 122 14.99 21.14 22.26
N VAL A 123 13.95 20.31 22.11
CA VAL A 123 12.96 20.07 23.17
C VAL A 123 13.62 19.37 24.38
N LYS A 124 14.53 18.43 24.14
CA LYS A 124 15.25 17.74 25.21
C LYS A 124 16.12 18.71 26.03
N GLU A 125 16.86 19.60 25.37
CA GLU A 125 17.66 20.61 26.08
C GLU A 125 16.81 21.57 26.92
N GLU A 126 15.67 22.00 26.38
CA GLU A 126 14.72 22.83 27.13
C GLU A 126 14.13 22.07 28.32
N HIS A 127 13.76 20.81 28.12
CA HIS A 127 13.26 19.96 29.18
C HIS A 127 14.30 19.77 30.30
N ASP A 128 15.57 19.51 29.95
CA ASP A 128 16.66 19.37 30.92
C ASP A 128 16.86 20.67 31.72
N LYS A 129 16.72 21.84 31.08
CA LYS A 129 16.74 23.14 31.78
C LYS A 129 15.56 23.28 32.72
N LEU A 130 14.35 22.96 32.28
CA LEU A 130 13.15 23.06 33.12
C LEU A 130 13.22 22.09 34.31
N ASP A 131 13.72 20.88 34.11
CA ASP A 131 13.89 19.88 35.17
C ASP A 131 14.92 20.35 36.22
N ASN A 132 16.04 20.93 35.79
CA ASN A 132 17.04 21.51 36.70
C ASN A 132 16.45 22.68 37.52
N ASN A 133 15.68 23.57 36.89
CA ASN A 133 15.00 24.66 37.59
C ASN A 133 13.94 24.12 38.57
N ASN A 134 13.18 23.11 38.17
CA ASN A 134 12.17 22.50 39.02
C ASN A 134 12.81 21.85 40.26
N LYS A 135 13.90 21.10 40.08
CA LYS A 135 14.72 20.56 41.18
C LYS A 135 15.22 21.67 42.12
N PHE A 136 15.71 22.78 41.58
CA PHE A 136 16.15 23.93 42.37
C PHE A 136 15.02 24.51 43.22
N LEU A 137 13.84 24.74 42.61
CA LEU A 137 12.67 25.27 43.31
C LEU A 137 12.18 24.31 44.40
N GLN A 138 12.10 23.01 44.12
CA GLN A 138 11.72 22.00 45.11
C GLN A 138 12.68 21.98 46.29
N LYS A 139 14.00 22.04 46.04
CA LYS A 139 15.01 22.12 47.10
C LYS A 139 14.84 23.39 47.93
N TYR A 140 14.67 24.54 47.28
CA TYR A 140 14.51 25.83 47.96
C TYR A 140 13.26 25.84 48.85
N ILE A 141 12.13 25.34 48.35
CA ILE A 141 10.90 25.19 49.14
C ILE A 141 11.12 24.22 50.30
N GLY A 142 11.79 23.09 50.07
CA GLY A 142 12.13 22.12 51.11
C GLY A 142 12.96 22.74 52.24
N ASP A 143 14.01 23.48 51.89
CA ASP A 143 14.89 24.18 52.82
C ASP A 143 14.12 25.26 53.60
N LEU A 144 13.27 26.04 52.91
CA LEU A 144 12.43 27.06 53.54
C LEU A 144 11.42 26.45 54.51
N MET A 145 10.74 25.37 54.12
CA MET A 145 9.77 24.69 54.98
C MET A 145 10.46 24.02 56.19
N SER A 146 11.66 23.48 56.00
CA SER A 146 12.47 22.90 57.09
C SER A 146 12.91 23.97 58.09
N THR A 147 13.49 25.08 57.61
CA THR A 147 13.91 26.21 58.45
C THR A 147 12.73 26.90 59.14
N SER A 148 11.57 27.02 58.46
CA SER A 148 10.36 27.61 59.03
C SER A 148 9.79 26.77 60.19
N LYS A 149 9.87 25.43 60.13
CA LYS A 149 9.49 24.55 61.27
C LYS A 149 10.43 24.69 62.48
N ILE A 150 11.73 24.83 62.24
CA ILE A 150 12.73 24.97 63.31
C ILE A 150 12.59 26.34 64.01
N THR A 151 12.35 27.41 63.25
CA THR A 151 12.25 28.78 63.79
C THR A 151 10.90 29.08 64.45
N SER A 152 9.79 28.48 63.98
CA SER A 152 8.44 28.70 64.55
C SER A 152 8.17 27.95 65.86
N THR A 153 8.92 26.88 66.16
CA THR A 153 8.76 26.10 67.40
C THR A 153 9.69 26.56 68.55
N GLY A 154 10.68 27.40 68.28
CA GLY A 154 11.62 27.94 69.29
C GLY A 154 11.08 29.09 70.17
N GLY A 155 9.86 29.59 69.91
CA GLY A 155 9.28 30.75 70.61
C GLY A 155 8.30 30.44 71.75
N ARG A 156 7.95 29.18 72.00
CA ARG A 156 6.95 28.79 73.02
C ARG A 156 7.59 27.91 74.09
N GLY A 157 8.36 28.52 74.99
CA GLY A 157 8.99 27.79 76.08
C GLY A 157 9.64 28.69 77.13
N LYS A 158 8.91 29.68 77.65
CA LYS A 158 9.24 30.32 78.93
C LYS A 158 8.00 30.95 79.55
N LYS A 159 7.36 30.18 80.44
CA LYS A 159 6.54 30.64 81.56
C LYS A 159 6.82 29.69 82.71
#